data_AF-A0A7K2J6G5-F1
#
_entry.id   AF-A0A7K2J6G5-F1
#
_cell.length_a   1.000
_cell.length_b   1.000
_cell.length_c   1.000
_cell.angle_alpha   90.00
_cell.angle_beta   90.00
_cell.angle_gamma   90.00
#
_symmetry.space_group_name_H-M   'P 1'
#
loop_
_entity.id
_entity.type
_entity.pdbx_description
1 polymer ?
#
loop_
_entity_poly.entity_id
_entity_poly.type
_entity_poly.pdbx_seq_one_letter_code
_entity_poly.pdbx_strand_id
1 'polypeptide(L)'
;MSDPGFVRRSTVLARSSPLHRLDLRQAWQQFPDHLYDPRTLALAALEAVMHQQGLDQEATTEAVVEFLVELARDAAPGREGGEHEAVARFVLRELLNDQQGGMDFAVAYSDYRQGHSRQELGVRLLSEEIGRGGRAVLRASVPAINLLLAGMDVDVEDHQAAKDEILRRQVRTGRWGRAEESAGESLKLSLAYAERIRVVLRETERDVRAVDWGRHVPDLLEAARGHLLERQRAEQGLIELMRAARDGIQESDVLLTCMRILQLLQRAHHRHSQLLKEVLGARSTFLQSQAEQRFRPIPQLSRVALQSDVLLPLLELGGLRRLR
;
A
#
# COMPACT_ATOMS: atom_id res chain seq x y z
N MET A 1 13.69 -5.14 -29.50
CA MET A 1 13.70 -4.17 -28.38
C MET A 1 12.47 -4.46 -27.54
N SER A 2 12.62 -4.77 -26.25
CA SER A 2 11.48 -5.11 -25.40
C SER A 2 10.57 -3.89 -25.21
N ASP A 3 9.26 -4.08 -25.37
CA ASP A 3 8.22 -3.10 -25.01
C ASP A 3 8.44 -2.62 -23.55
N PRO A 4 8.48 -1.30 -23.27
CA PRO A 4 8.52 -0.76 -21.91
C PRO A 4 7.43 -1.34 -21.00
N GLY A 5 6.26 -1.67 -21.56
CA GLY A 5 5.17 -2.33 -20.85
C GLY A 5 5.49 -3.76 -20.40
N PHE A 6 6.39 -4.48 -21.07
CA PHE A 6 6.81 -5.83 -20.68
C PHE A 6 7.66 -5.81 -19.41
N VAL A 7 8.66 -4.92 -19.34
CA VAL A 7 9.51 -4.80 -18.13
C VAL A 7 8.66 -4.40 -16.93
N ARG A 8 7.76 -3.42 -17.09
CA ARG A 8 6.84 -3.01 -16.03
C ARG A 8 6.00 -4.18 -15.51
N ARG A 9 5.39 -4.98 -16.40
CA ARG A 9 4.61 -6.16 -16.03
C ARG A 9 5.47 -7.23 -15.34
N SER A 10 6.67 -7.50 -15.85
CA SER A 10 7.61 -8.43 -15.22
C SER A 10 8.00 -8.00 -13.82
N THR A 11 8.24 -6.70 -13.59
CA THR A 11 8.54 -6.17 -12.26
C THR A 11 7.35 -6.27 -11.31
N VAL A 12 6.12 -6.03 -11.78
CA VAL A 12 4.90 -6.19 -10.97
C VAL A 12 4.72 -7.65 -10.54
N LEU A 13 4.87 -8.60 -11.47
CA LEU A 13 4.78 -10.03 -11.20
C LEU A 13 5.87 -10.49 -10.21
N ALA A 14 7.08 -9.95 -10.35
CA ALA A 14 8.15 -10.23 -9.41
C ALA A 14 7.80 -9.75 -8.00
N ARG A 15 7.22 -8.55 -7.86
CA ARG A 15 6.82 -7.96 -6.58
C ARG A 15 5.74 -8.77 -5.83
N SER A 16 4.97 -9.64 -6.50
CA SER A 16 4.04 -10.56 -5.83
C SER A 16 4.68 -11.83 -5.30
N SER A 17 5.94 -12.11 -5.66
CA SER A 17 6.68 -13.30 -5.21
C SER A 17 6.62 -13.54 -3.70
N PRO A 18 6.77 -12.53 -2.82
CA PRO A 18 6.69 -12.77 -1.38
C PRO A 18 5.36 -13.38 -0.95
N LEU A 19 4.23 -12.98 -1.54
CA LEU A 19 2.91 -13.52 -1.21
C LEU A 19 2.78 -15.01 -1.59
N HIS A 20 3.38 -15.40 -2.71
CA HIS A 20 3.39 -16.80 -3.14
C HIS A 20 4.26 -17.70 -2.25
N ARG A 21 5.21 -17.12 -1.50
CA ARG A 21 6.08 -17.88 -0.58
C ARG A 21 5.38 -18.25 0.72
N LEU A 22 4.28 -17.59 1.09
CA LEU A 22 3.51 -17.96 2.28
C LEU A 22 3.00 -19.40 2.18
N ASP A 23 2.48 -19.81 1.02
CA ASP A 23 1.96 -21.17 0.82
C ASP A 23 3.06 -22.23 0.96
N LEU A 24 4.26 -21.93 0.47
CA LEU A 24 5.42 -22.81 0.61
C LEU A 24 5.87 -22.93 2.07
N ARG A 25 5.73 -21.87 2.85
CA ARG A 25 6.17 -21.82 4.26
C ARG A 25 5.10 -22.30 5.24
N GLN A 26 3.83 -22.29 4.85
CA GLN A 26 2.73 -22.84 5.63
C GLN A 26 2.98 -24.31 5.99
N ALA A 27 3.51 -25.08 5.03
CA ALA A 27 3.86 -26.48 5.23
C ALA A 27 4.85 -26.70 6.39
N TRP A 28 5.69 -25.71 6.71
CA TRP A 28 6.67 -25.80 7.79
C TRP A 28 6.07 -25.46 9.17
N GLN A 29 4.88 -24.87 9.20
CA GLN A 29 4.14 -24.56 10.42
C GLN A 29 3.19 -25.69 10.85
N GLN A 30 3.10 -26.78 10.07
CA GLN A 30 2.24 -27.94 10.35
C GLN A 30 0.75 -27.60 10.47
N PHE A 31 0.31 -26.50 9.88
CA PHE A 31 -1.12 -26.20 9.78
C PHE A 31 -1.80 -27.24 8.89
N PRO A 32 -3.07 -27.61 9.16
CA PRO A 32 -3.78 -28.56 8.32
C PRO A 32 -3.83 -28.08 6.86
N ASP A 33 -3.49 -28.99 5.94
CA ASP A 33 -3.50 -28.71 4.51
C ASP A 33 -4.89 -28.21 4.07
N HIS A 34 -4.90 -27.18 3.23
CA HIS A 34 -6.10 -26.59 2.61
C HIS A 34 -7.15 -26.00 3.56
N LEU A 35 -6.93 -25.98 4.88
CA LEU A 35 -7.88 -25.42 5.83
C LEU A 35 -7.79 -23.90 5.92
N TYR A 36 -6.56 -23.38 5.88
CA TYR A 36 -6.29 -21.94 5.83
C TYR A 36 -5.71 -21.57 4.48
N ASP A 37 -5.99 -20.35 4.05
CA ASP A 37 -5.36 -19.71 2.89
C ASP A 37 -4.54 -18.49 3.37
N PRO A 38 -3.26 -18.69 3.75
CA PRO A 38 -2.40 -17.62 4.23
C PRO A 38 -2.20 -16.50 3.22
N ARG A 39 -2.28 -16.79 1.92
CA ARG A 39 -2.14 -15.77 0.88
C ARG A 39 -3.36 -14.85 0.86
N THR A 40 -4.57 -15.41 0.95
CA THR A 40 -5.79 -14.59 1.05
C THR A 40 -5.84 -13.81 2.36
N LEU A 41 -5.41 -14.42 3.47
CA LEU A 41 -5.25 -13.71 4.75
C LEU A 41 -4.21 -12.58 4.64
N ALA A 42 -3.11 -12.79 3.93
CA ALA A 42 -2.09 -11.76 3.70
C ALA A 42 -2.64 -10.58 2.89
N LEU A 43 -3.44 -10.85 1.86
CA LEU A 43 -4.13 -9.79 1.10
C LEU A 43 -5.11 -9.02 2.00
N ALA A 44 -5.90 -9.71 2.81
CA ALA A 44 -6.81 -9.08 3.77
C ALA A 44 -6.07 -8.20 4.78
N ALA A 45 -4.91 -8.64 5.28
CA ALA A 45 -4.06 -7.84 6.17
C ALA A 45 -3.51 -6.58 5.49
N LEU A 46 -2.98 -6.71 4.28
CA LEU A 46 -2.49 -5.58 3.49
C LEU A 46 -3.60 -4.56 3.24
N GLU A 47 -4.80 -5.04 2.89
CA GLU A 47 -5.99 -4.20 2.76
C GLU A 47 -6.31 -3.52 4.10
N ALA A 48 -6.42 -4.24 5.21
CA ALA A 48 -6.76 -3.67 6.52
C ALA A 48 -5.77 -2.58 6.97
N VAL A 49 -4.46 -2.79 6.78
CA VAL A 49 -3.43 -1.79 7.05
C VAL A 49 -3.58 -0.58 6.13
N MET A 50 -3.71 -0.81 4.81
CA MET A 50 -3.94 0.24 3.84
C MET A 50 -5.19 1.07 4.17
N HIS A 51 -6.25 0.46 4.71
CA HIS A 51 -7.48 1.16 5.08
C HIS A 51 -7.32 2.11 6.29
N GLN A 52 -6.33 1.88 7.17
CA GLN A 52 -6.12 2.66 8.39
C GLN A 52 -4.95 3.64 8.30
N GLN A 53 -4.01 3.42 7.37
CA GLN A 53 -2.82 4.26 7.21
C GLN A 53 -3.14 5.75 7.00
N GLY A 54 -2.50 6.64 7.76
CA GLY A 54 -2.66 8.10 7.64
C GLY A 54 -3.93 8.68 8.30
N LEU A 55 -4.67 7.87 9.07
CA LEU A 55 -5.77 8.32 9.92
C LEU A 55 -5.28 8.61 11.35
N ASP A 56 -6.16 9.17 12.19
CA ASP A 56 -5.85 9.40 13.61
C ASP A 56 -5.67 8.09 14.40
N GLN A 57 -6.35 7.02 13.95
CA GLN A 57 -6.17 5.65 14.44
C GLN A 57 -5.56 4.81 13.32
N GLU A 58 -4.24 4.64 13.37
CA GLU A 58 -3.51 3.80 12.42
C GLU A 58 -3.51 2.34 12.88
N ALA A 59 -3.37 1.41 11.93
CA ALA A 59 -3.38 -0.02 12.23
C ALA A 59 -2.20 -0.40 13.13
N THR A 60 -2.45 -1.06 14.26
CA THR A 60 -1.41 -1.66 15.08
C THR A 60 -1.27 -3.15 14.77
N THR A 61 -0.15 -3.74 15.20
CA THR A 61 0.11 -5.18 15.12
C THR A 61 -1.02 -5.98 15.79
N GLU A 62 -1.47 -5.55 16.97
CA GLU A 62 -2.54 -6.21 17.72
C GLU A 62 -3.87 -6.15 16.96
N ALA A 63 -4.24 -4.98 16.43
CA ALA A 63 -5.50 -4.80 15.71
C ALA A 63 -5.56 -5.64 14.43
N VAL A 64 -4.43 -5.74 13.70
CA VAL A 64 -4.36 -6.57 12.49
C VAL A 64 -4.36 -8.06 12.83
N VAL A 65 -3.68 -8.47 13.90
CA VAL A 65 -3.74 -9.87 14.36
C VAL A 65 -5.16 -10.24 14.76
N GLU A 66 -5.84 -9.42 15.57
CA GLU A 66 -7.23 -9.67 15.99
C GLU A 66 -8.17 -9.83 14.78
N PHE A 67 -8.05 -8.92 13.81
CA PHE A 67 -8.79 -9.02 12.55
C PHE A 67 -8.53 -10.33 11.80
N LEU A 68 -7.26 -10.75 11.71
CA LEU A 68 -6.89 -12.01 11.05
C LEU A 68 -7.34 -13.26 11.83
N VAL A 69 -7.40 -13.19 13.16
CA VAL A 69 -7.93 -14.28 14.00
C VAL A 69 -9.39 -14.54 13.67
N GLU A 70 -10.20 -13.50 13.53
CA GLU A 70 -11.61 -13.65 13.17
C GLU A 70 -11.77 -14.28 11.77
N LEU A 71 -10.98 -13.85 10.78
CA LEU A 71 -10.99 -14.48 9.45
C LEU A 71 -10.54 -15.95 9.48
N ALA A 72 -9.52 -16.26 10.28
CA ALA A 72 -9.04 -17.64 10.45
C ALA A 72 -10.10 -18.51 11.15
N ARG A 73 -10.80 -17.96 12.13
CA ARG A 73 -11.93 -18.60 12.81
C ARG A 73 -13.07 -18.89 11.85
N ASP A 74 -13.42 -17.94 10.98
CA ASP A 74 -14.45 -18.13 9.96
C ASP A 74 -14.08 -19.23 8.96
N ALA A 75 -12.79 -19.32 8.58
CA ALA A 75 -12.28 -20.37 7.71
C ALA A 75 -12.31 -21.76 8.37
N ALA A 76 -12.12 -21.84 9.69
CA ALA A 76 -12.00 -23.10 10.42
C ALA A 76 -12.68 -23.11 11.80
N PRO A 77 -14.02 -22.95 11.91
CA PRO A 77 -14.70 -22.72 13.18
C PRO A 77 -14.55 -23.83 14.24
N GLY A 78 -14.17 -25.05 13.81
CA GLY A 78 -13.98 -26.21 14.68
C GLY A 78 -12.57 -26.36 15.25
N ARG A 79 -11.65 -25.43 14.98
CA ARG A 79 -10.28 -25.45 15.55
C ARG A 79 -10.20 -24.63 16.82
N GLU A 80 -9.12 -24.82 17.57
CA GLU A 80 -8.89 -24.08 18.81
C GLU A 80 -8.44 -22.64 18.53
N GLY A 81 -8.85 -21.69 19.39
CA GLY A 81 -8.50 -20.28 19.23
C GLY A 81 -6.99 -20.00 19.15
N GLY A 82 -6.17 -20.78 19.85
CA GLY A 82 -4.71 -20.66 19.79
C GLY A 82 -4.14 -20.98 18.39
N GLU A 83 -4.79 -21.84 17.62
CA GLU A 83 -4.39 -22.11 16.24
C GLU A 83 -4.70 -20.92 15.33
N HIS A 84 -5.89 -20.32 15.45
CA HIS A 84 -6.27 -19.12 14.69
C HIS A 84 -5.28 -17.97 14.93
N GLU A 85 -4.88 -17.78 16.20
CA GLU A 85 -3.85 -16.80 16.56
C GLU A 85 -2.49 -17.13 15.95
N ALA A 86 -2.08 -18.40 15.96
CA ALA A 86 -0.83 -18.83 15.34
C ALA A 86 -0.80 -18.56 13.83
N VAL A 87 -1.90 -18.82 13.13
CA VAL A 87 -2.05 -18.52 11.69
C VAL A 87 -1.99 -17.01 11.44
N ALA A 88 -2.75 -16.21 12.20
CA ALA A 88 -2.76 -14.75 12.09
C ALA A 88 -1.36 -14.15 12.30
N ARG A 89 -0.65 -14.58 13.35
CA ARG A 89 0.73 -14.13 13.64
C ARG A 89 1.73 -14.64 12.61
N PHE A 90 1.56 -15.85 12.07
CA PHE A 90 2.39 -16.34 10.97
C PHE A 90 2.27 -15.43 9.75
N VAL A 91 1.06 -15.14 9.30
CA VAL A 91 0.80 -14.28 8.14
C VAL A 91 1.43 -12.89 8.33
N LEU A 92 1.23 -12.26 9.49
CA LEU A 92 1.76 -10.92 9.73
C LEU A 92 3.30 -10.89 9.77
N ARG A 93 3.94 -11.86 10.44
CA ARG A 93 5.41 -11.98 10.45
C ARG A 93 6.00 -12.19 9.06
N GLU A 94 5.31 -12.97 8.23
CA GLU A 94 5.71 -13.19 6.84
C GLU A 94 5.58 -11.91 6.02
N LEU A 95 4.57 -11.06 6.25
CA LEU A 95 4.42 -9.76 5.57
C LEU A 95 5.45 -8.72 5.99
N LEU A 96 5.88 -8.76 7.25
CA LEU A 96 6.93 -7.89 7.80
C LEU A 96 8.34 -8.36 7.45
N ASN A 97 8.49 -9.59 6.94
CA ASN A 97 9.78 -10.24 6.71
C ASN A 97 10.62 -10.38 8.00
N ASP A 98 9.97 -10.71 9.12
CA ASP A 98 10.61 -10.73 10.44
C ASP A 98 11.78 -11.72 10.54
N GLN A 99 11.72 -12.84 9.82
CA GLN A 99 12.83 -13.80 9.78
C GLN A 99 14.12 -13.20 9.20
N GLN A 100 14.01 -12.16 8.39
CA GLN A 100 15.13 -11.40 7.82
C GLN A 100 15.30 -10.06 8.54
N GLY A 101 14.78 -9.91 9.76
CA GLY A 101 14.91 -8.71 10.58
C GLY A 101 14.17 -7.49 10.02
N GLY A 102 13.09 -7.69 9.25
CA GLY A 102 12.33 -6.58 8.66
C GLY A 102 13.00 -5.93 7.44
N MET A 103 14.03 -6.58 6.89
CA MET A 103 14.69 -6.15 5.65
C MET A 103 13.77 -6.32 4.44
N ASP A 104 14.13 -5.69 3.32
CA ASP A 104 13.37 -5.85 2.09
C ASP A 104 13.45 -7.30 1.58
N PHE A 105 12.35 -7.82 1.04
CA PHE A 105 12.33 -9.06 0.27
C PHE A 105 13.22 -8.90 -0.96
N ALA A 106 14.24 -9.74 -1.06
CA ALA A 106 15.02 -9.86 -2.29
C ALA A 106 14.20 -10.59 -3.35
N VAL A 107 13.83 -9.86 -4.39
CA VAL A 107 13.06 -10.35 -5.54
C VAL A 107 13.89 -10.15 -6.79
N ALA A 108 13.81 -11.06 -7.76
CA ALA A 108 14.49 -10.91 -9.04
C ALA A 108 13.52 -10.85 -10.21
N TYR A 109 13.85 -10.05 -11.23
CA TYR A 109 13.16 -10.03 -12.51
C TYR A 109 14.16 -10.07 -13.67
N SER A 110 13.67 -10.41 -14.87
CA SER A 110 14.50 -10.43 -16.08
C SER A 110 14.24 -9.17 -16.90
N ASP A 111 15.28 -8.42 -17.18
CA ASP A 111 15.25 -7.27 -18.08
C ASP A 111 15.85 -7.66 -19.43
N TYR A 112 15.13 -7.38 -20.52
CA TYR A 112 15.51 -7.71 -21.90
C TYR A 112 15.76 -6.46 -22.76
N ARG A 113 15.77 -5.24 -22.18
CA ARG A 113 15.91 -3.98 -22.94
C ARG A 113 17.24 -3.88 -23.69
N GLN A 114 18.33 -4.40 -23.10
CA GLN A 114 19.69 -4.38 -23.67
C GLN A 114 20.25 -5.81 -23.83
N GLY A 115 19.38 -6.81 -23.98
CA GLY A 115 19.72 -8.23 -23.80
C GLY A 115 19.27 -8.74 -22.42
N HIS A 116 19.28 -10.06 -22.21
CA HIS A 116 18.85 -10.67 -20.96
C HIS A 116 19.81 -10.34 -19.82
N SER A 117 19.30 -9.68 -18.79
CA SER A 117 19.98 -9.50 -17.51
C SER A 117 19.01 -9.78 -16.36
N ARG A 118 19.48 -10.48 -15.33
CA ARG A 118 18.72 -10.68 -14.11
C ARG A 118 19.00 -9.52 -13.17
N GLN A 119 17.95 -8.84 -12.75
CA GLN A 119 18.01 -7.70 -11.86
C GLN A 119 17.39 -8.07 -10.51
N GLU A 120 18.03 -7.65 -9.42
CA GLU A 120 17.49 -7.79 -8.07
C GLU A 120 16.81 -6.49 -7.64
N LEU A 121 15.73 -6.64 -6.88
CA LEU A 121 14.91 -5.57 -6.36
C LEU A 121 14.55 -5.90 -4.90
N GLY A 122 14.84 -4.95 -4.01
CA GLY A 122 14.27 -4.95 -2.66
C GLY A 122 12.81 -4.54 -2.72
N VAL A 123 11.93 -5.38 -2.17
CA VAL A 123 10.51 -5.10 -2.04
C VAL A 123 10.16 -5.17 -0.57
N ARG A 124 9.51 -4.15 -0.03
CA ARG A 124 8.85 -4.26 1.28
C ARG A 124 7.37 -4.51 1.05
N LEU A 125 6.68 -5.17 1.98
CA LEU A 125 5.23 -5.24 1.96
C LEU A 125 4.64 -4.39 3.07
N LEU A 126 4.92 -4.75 4.33
CA LEU A 126 4.62 -3.95 5.51
C LEU A 126 5.90 -3.47 6.21
N SER A 127 5.78 -2.38 6.96
CA SER A 127 6.78 -1.91 7.95
C SER A 127 6.10 -1.55 9.27
N GLU A 128 6.80 -1.75 10.38
CA GLU A 128 6.46 -1.13 11.65
C GLU A 128 7.14 0.24 11.76
N GLU A 129 6.35 1.26 12.09
CA GLU A 129 6.79 2.64 12.25
C GLU A 129 6.16 3.28 13.48
N ILE A 130 6.73 4.38 13.97
CA ILE A 130 6.12 5.15 15.07
C ILE A 130 5.06 6.08 14.47
N GLY A 131 3.80 5.85 14.82
CA GLY A 131 2.66 6.67 14.43
C GLY A 131 2.62 8.01 15.19
N ARG A 132 1.67 8.87 14.83
CA ARG A 132 1.52 10.22 15.43
C ARG A 132 1.32 10.22 16.94
N GLY A 133 0.75 9.14 17.48
CA GLY A 133 0.53 8.94 18.92
C GLY A 133 1.72 8.32 19.67
N GLY A 134 2.90 8.21 19.05
CA GLY A 134 4.08 7.58 19.68
C GLY A 134 3.99 6.05 19.83
N ARG A 135 2.97 5.42 19.26
CA ARG A 135 2.78 3.97 19.26
C ARG A 135 3.28 3.35 17.96
N ALA A 136 3.71 2.10 18.02
CA ALA A 136 4.05 1.32 16.83
C ALA A 136 2.78 1.08 15.99
N VAL A 137 2.87 1.36 14.69
CA VAL A 137 1.80 1.21 13.71
C VAL A 137 2.36 0.54 12.46
N LEU A 138 1.51 -0.21 11.78
CA LEU A 138 1.84 -0.87 10.52
C LEU A 138 1.61 0.09 9.37
N ARG A 139 2.55 0.11 8.42
CA ARG A 139 2.41 0.80 7.13
C ARG A 139 2.56 -0.15 5.97
N ALA A 140 1.61 -0.10 5.06
CA ALA A 140 1.72 -0.67 3.73
C ALA A 140 2.67 0.18 2.89
N SER A 141 3.64 -0.50 2.29
CA SER A 141 4.58 0.08 1.36
C SER A 141 3.93 0.36 0.00
N VAL A 142 4.55 1.22 -0.80
CA VAL A 142 4.11 1.54 -2.16
C VAL A 142 4.04 0.29 -3.06
N PRO A 143 5.02 -0.64 -3.04
CA PRO A 143 4.90 -1.89 -3.78
C PRO A 143 3.71 -2.76 -3.36
N ALA A 144 3.40 -2.85 -2.05
CA ALA A 144 2.24 -3.59 -1.56
C ALA A 144 0.92 -2.98 -2.03
N ILE A 145 0.80 -1.65 -1.95
CA ILE A 145 -0.38 -0.95 -2.45
C ILE A 145 -0.52 -1.23 -3.95
N ASN A 146 0.53 -0.99 -4.75
CA ASN A 146 0.49 -1.26 -6.19
C ASN A 146 0.15 -2.71 -6.54
N LEU A 147 0.55 -3.67 -5.71
CA LEU A 147 0.18 -5.07 -5.90
C LEU A 147 -1.32 -5.30 -5.68
N LEU A 148 -1.90 -4.72 -4.62
CA LEU A 148 -3.35 -4.77 -4.41
C LEU A 148 -4.11 -4.17 -5.59
N LEU A 149 -3.57 -3.09 -6.16
CA LEU A 149 -4.16 -2.40 -7.30
C LEU A 149 -3.98 -3.16 -8.62
N ALA A 150 -2.89 -3.90 -8.80
CA ALA A 150 -2.60 -4.62 -10.03
C ALA A 150 -3.56 -5.80 -10.29
N GLY A 151 -4.22 -6.31 -9.23
CA GLY A 151 -5.31 -7.28 -9.34
C GLY A 151 -6.68 -6.66 -9.64
N MET A 152 -6.77 -5.33 -9.65
CA MET A 152 -7.96 -4.62 -10.06
C MET A 152 -7.89 -4.38 -11.57
N ASP A 153 -8.88 -4.86 -12.31
CA ASP A 153 -9.05 -4.53 -13.73
C ASP A 153 -9.36 -3.03 -13.83
N VAL A 154 -8.33 -2.19 -14.05
CA VAL A 154 -8.48 -0.73 -14.11
C VAL A 154 -8.60 -0.28 -15.56
N ASP A 155 -9.82 -0.39 -16.09
CA ASP A 155 -10.42 0.60 -16.99
C ASP A 155 -11.53 1.35 -16.20
N VAL A 156 -11.19 1.86 -15.00
CA VAL A 156 -12.18 2.33 -14.00
C VAL A 156 -12.25 3.85 -13.86
N GLU A 157 -11.35 4.61 -14.49
CA GLU A 157 -11.45 6.08 -14.51
C GLU A 157 -12.80 6.55 -15.14
N ASP A 158 -13.40 5.75 -16.05
CA ASP A 158 -14.71 6.01 -16.67
C ASP A 158 -15.92 5.35 -15.96
N HIS A 159 -15.73 4.65 -14.83
CA HIS A 159 -16.80 3.84 -14.21
C HIS A 159 -17.18 4.25 -12.77
N GLN A 160 -16.53 5.24 -12.17
CA GLN A 160 -16.82 5.65 -10.78
C GLN A 160 -18.26 6.18 -10.61
N ALA A 161 -18.75 6.98 -11.57
CA ALA A 161 -20.11 7.51 -11.55
C ALA A 161 -21.17 6.39 -11.65
N ALA A 162 -20.91 5.37 -12.47
CA ALA A 162 -21.79 4.21 -12.58
C ALA A 162 -21.81 3.39 -11.27
N LYS A 163 -20.67 3.21 -10.61
CA LYS A 163 -20.58 2.54 -9.31
C LYS A 163 -21.33 3.31 -8.22
N ASP A 164 -21.22 4.63 -8.19
CA ASP A 164 -21.97 5.47 -7.25
C ASP A 164 -23.49 5.33 -7.48
N GLU A 165 -23.95 5.28 -8.73
CA GLU A 165 -25.37 5.08 -9.04
C GLU A 165 -25.85 3.67 -8.66
N ILE A 166 -25.03 2.64 -8.88
CA ILE A 166 -25.31 1.27 -8.43
C ILE A 166 -25.48 1.25 -6.90
N LEU A 167 -24.57 1.89 -6.16
CA LEU A 167 -24.65 1.99 -4.70
C LEU A 167 -25.94 2.71 -4.27
N ARG A 168 -26.27 3.86 -4.87
CA ARG A 168 -27.53 4.58 -4.61
C ARG A 168 -28.74 3.69 -4.83
N ARG A 169 -28.76 2.94 -5.93
CA ARG A 169 -29.85 2.01 -6.26
C ARG A 169 -29.95 0.87 -5.24
N GLN A 170 -28.85 0.27 -4.84
CA GLN A 170 -28.83 -0.83 -3.87
C GLN A 170 -29.34 -0.37 -2.49
N VAL A 171 -28.92 0.81 -2.03
CA VAL A 171 -29.43 1.41 -0.79
C VAL A 171 -30.93 1.66 -0.87
N ARG A 172 -31.41 2.29 -1.95
CA ARG A 172 -32.85 2.56 -2.15
C ARG A 172 -33.71 1.30 -2.26
N THR A 173 -33.12 0.19 -2.71
CA THR A 173 -33.80 -1.11 -2.86
C THR A 173 -33.60 -2.05 -1.66
N GLY A 174 -32.95 -1.57 -0.59
CA GLY A 174 -32.74 -2.35 0.64
C GLY A 174 -31.70 -3.47 0.52
N ARG A 175 -30.86 -3.47 -0.53
CA ARG A 175 -29.85 -4.50 -0.78
C ARG A 175 -28.54 -4.18 -0.04
N TRP A 176 -28.59 -4.15 1.28
CA TRP A 176 -27.52 -3.61 2.14
C TRP A 176 -26.18 -4.36 2.05
N GLY A 177 -26.18 -5.70 1.98
CA GLY A 177 -24.93 -6.45 1.82
C GLY A 177 -24.20 -6.13 0.50
N ARG A 178 -24.96 -5.99 -0.60
CA ARG A 178 -24.38 -5.59 -1.90
C ARG A 178 -23.94 -4.12 -1.93
N ALA A 179 -24.65 -3.26 -1.20
CA ALA A 179 -24.24 -1.87 -1.01
C ALA A 179 -22.91 -1.79 -0.26
N GLU A 180 -22.70 -2.65 0.74
CA GLU A 180 -21.43 -2.73 1.46
C GLU A 180 -20.28 -3.16 0.55
N GLU A 181 -20.46 -4.21 -0.24
CA GLU A 181 -19.47 -4.64 -1.24
C GLU A 181 -19.13 -3.50 -2.22
N SER A 182 -20.16 -2.85 -2.77
CA SER A 182 -19.99 -1.78 -3.76
C SER A 182 -19.29 -0.55 -3.16
N ALA A 183 -19.60 -0.20 -1.91
CA ALA A 183 -18.90 0.86 -1.18
C ALA A 183 -17.44 0.51 -0.91
N GLY A 184 -17.15 -0.75 -0.56
CA GLY A 184 -15.80 -1.26 -0.38
C GLY A 184 -14.97 -1.18 -1.67
N GLU A 185 -15.52 -1.60 -2.81
CA GLU A 185 -14.86 -1.47 -4.11
C GLU A 185 -14.59 -0.01 -4.49
N SER A 186 -15.57 0.88 -4.28
CA SER A 186 -15.38 2.31 -4.54
C SER A 186 -14.25 2.89 -3.69
N LEU A 187 -14.13 2.47 -2.43
CA LEU A 187 -13.04 2.89 -1.55
C LEU A 187 -11.68 2.42 -2.08
N LYS A 188 -11.56 1.15 -2.50
CA LYS A 188 -10.30 0.61 -3.06
C LYS A 188 -9.82 1.45 -4.26
N LEU A 189 -10.73 1.84 -5.15
CA LEU A 189 -10.42 2.68 -6.31
C LEU A 189 -9.95 4.08 -5.92
N SER A 190 -10.63 4.71 -4.97
CA SER A 190 -10.22 6.01 -4.41
C SER A 190 -8.81 5.96 -3.82
N LEU A 191 -8.46 4.87 -3.13
CA LEU A 191 -7.12 4.66 -2.58
C LEU A 191 -6.08 4.42 -3.66
N ALA A 192 -6.43 3.68 -4.71
CA ALA A 192 -5.58 3.46 -5.87
C ALA A 192 -5.13 4.77 -6.50
N TYR A 193 -6.13 5.61 -6.76
CA TYR A 193 -5.95 6.91 -7.37
C TYR A 193 -5.10 7.82 -6.48
N ALA A 194 -5.38 7.82 -5.17
CA ALA A 194 -4.64 8.61 -4.20
C ALA A 194 -3.16 8.24 -4.14
N GLU A 195 -2.85 6.94 -4.13
CA GLU A 195 -1.46 6.47 -4.10
C GLU A 195 -0.72 6.81 -5.40
N ARG A 196 -1.37 6.68 -6.56
CA ARG A 196 -0.79 7.06 -7.85
C ARG A 196 -0.34 8.53 -7.84
N ILE A 197 -1.16 9.42 -7.31
CA ILE A 197 -0.80 10.85 -7.19
C ILE A 197 0.37 11.02 -6.21
N ARG A 198 0.32 10.38 -5.04
CA ARG A 198 1.38 10.48 -4.03
C ARG A 198 2.74 9.94 -4.49
N VAL A 199 2.76 8.92 -5.35
CA VAL A 199 4.00 8.44 -5.97
C VAL A 199 4.65 9.57 -6.78
N VAL A 200 3.88 10.24 -7.64
CA VAL A 200 4.37 11.36 -8.47
C VAL A 200 4.86 12.52 -7.60
N LEU A 201 4.14 12.83 -6.51
CA LEU A 201 4.54 13.87 -5.56
C LEU A 201 5.85 13.54 -4.84
N ARG A 202 6.02 12.31 -4.35
CA ARG A 202 7.27 11.88 -3.68
C ARG A 202 8.46 11.77 -4.63
N GLU A 203 8.23 11.36 -5.88
CA GLU A 203 9.29 11.36 -6.90
C GLU A 203 9.83 12.77 -7.14
N THR A 204 8.94 13.78 -7.13
CA THR A 204 9.36 15.20 -7.19
C THR A 204 10.22 15.60 -6.00
N GLU A 205 9.84 15.23 -4.78
CA GLU A 205 10.61 15.57 -3.56
C GLU A 205 12.00 14.94 -3.59
N ARG A 206 12.13 13.74 -4.17
CA ARG A 206 13.37 12.98 -4.21
C ARG A 206 14.34 13.47 -5.29
N ASP A 207 13.84 13.74 -6.50
CA ASP A 207 14.64 14.25 -7.61
C ASP A 207 13.80 15.17 -8.51
N VAL A 208 14.03 16.47 -8.34
CA VAL A 208 13.30 17.51 -9.08
C VAL A 208 13.58 17.44 -10.60
N ARG A 209 14.68 16.81 -11.02
CA ARG A 209 15.07 16.69 -12.44
C ARG A 209 14.51 15.44 -13.12
N ALA A 210 14.07 14.45 -12.33
CA ALA A 210 13.52 13.20 -12.86
C ALA A 210 12.11 13.35 -13.44
N VAL A 211 11.43 14.47 -13.16
CA VAL A 211 10.01 14.67 -13.51
C VAL A 211 9.83 15.99 -14.27
N ASP A 212 9.05 15.97 -15.36
CA ASP A 212 8.76 17.18 -16.16
C ASP A 212 7.74 18.11 -15.48
N TRP A 213 8.26 19.07 -14.71
CA TRP A 213 7.48 20.14 -14.09
C TRP A 213 7.13 21.32 -15.01
N GLY A 214 7.63 21.33 -16.26
CA GLY A 214 7.32 22.38 -17.22
C GLY A 214 5.94 22.23 -17.84
N ARG A 215 5.46 20.98 -17.97
CA ARG A 215 4.17 20.69 -18.61
C ARG A 215 3.46 19.51 -17.98
N HIS A 216 4.12 18.35 -17.89
CA HIS A 216 3.47 17.10 -17.50
C HIS A 216 2.90 17.10 -16.07
N VAL A 217 3.67 17.54 -15.07
CA VAL A 217 3.20 17.54 -13.68
C VAL A 217 2.08 18.56 -13.43
N PRO A 218 2.16 19.82 -13.90
CA PRO A 218 1.03 20.74 -13.80
C PRO A 218 -0.27 20.20 -14.40
N ASP A 219 -0.22 19.60 -15.59
CA ASP A 219 -1.40 19.01 -16.25
C ASP A 219 -1.98 17.86 -15.41
N LEU A 220 -1.11 17.00 -14.86
CA LEU A 220 -1.51 15.91 -13.97
C LEU A 220 -2.13 16.44 -12.67
N LEU A 221 -1.55 17.47 -12.04
CA LEU A 221 -2.08 18.06 -10.80
C LEU A 221 -3.42 18.75 -11.02
N GLU A 222 -3.61 19.39 -12.17
CA GLU A 222 -4.88 20.02 -12.53
C GLU A 222 -5.98 18.97 -12.77
N ALA A 223 -5.68 17.91 -13.53
CA ALA A 223 -6.57 16.77 -13.68
C ALA A 223 -6.88 16.11 -12.33
N ALA A 224 -5.86 15.95 -11.48
CA ALA A 224 -5.98 15.41 -10.14
C ALA A 224 -6.91 16.24 -9.27
N ARG A 225 -6.73 17.56 -9.27
CA ARG A 225 -7.58 18.51 -8.55
C ARG A 225 -9.03 18.42 -9.01
N GLY A 226 -9.27 18.43 -10.33
CA GLY A 226 -10.62 18.33 -10.89
C GLY A 226 -11.34 17.07 -10.43
N HIS A 227 -10.67 15.92 -10.57
CA HIS A 227 -11.20 14.63 -10.14
C HIS A 227 -11.48 14.58 -8.63
N LEU A 228 -10.55 15.04 -7.79
CA LEU A 228 -10.71 15.01 -6.33
C LEU A 228 -11.88 15.87 -5.86
N LEU A 229 -12.09 17.04 -6.47
CA LEU A 229 -13.24 17.90 -6.16
C LEU A 229 -14.57 17.26 -6.57
N GLU A 230 -14.62 16.59 -7.72
CA GLU A 230 -15.79 15.83 -8.14
C GLU A 230 -16.09 14.68 -7.17
N ARG A 231 -15.07 13.90 -6.81
CA ARG A 231 -15.18 12.81 -5.84
C ARG A 231 -15.69 13.27 -4.48
N GLN A 232 -15.14 14.36 -3.94
CA GLN A 232 -15.60 14.91 -2.66
C GLN A 232 -17.09 15.26 -2.69
N ARG A 233 -17.60 15.84 -3.78
CA ARG A 233 -19.03 16.17 -3.92
C ARG A 233 -19.89 14.92 -4.00
N ALA A 234 -19.48 13.93 -4.80
CA ALA A 234 -20.20 12.68 -4.95
C ALA A 234 -20.28 11.90 -3.61
N GLU A 235 -19.16 11.81 -2.89
CA GLU A 235 -19.06 11.15 -1.58
C GLU A 235 -19.90 11.86 -0.53
N GLN A 236 -19.88 13.21 -0.50
CA GLN A 236 -20.73 13.97 0.40
C GLN A 236 -22.22 13.67 0.16
N GLY A 237 -22.64 13.63 -1.10
CA GLY A 237 -24.03 13.27 -1.45
C GLY A 237 -24.40 11.82 -1.08
N LEU A 238 -23.46 10.88 -1.14
CA LEU A 238 -23.68 9.50 -0.68
C LEU A 238 -23.77 9.44 0.85
N ILE A 239 -22.92 10.16 1.58
CA ILE A 239 -22.97 10.24 3.05
C ILE A 239 -24.32 10.79 3.51
N GLU A 240 -24.83 11.84 2.87
CA GLU A 240 -26.15 12.41 3.16
C GLU A 240 -27.28 11.41 2.88
N LEU A 241 -27.24 10.73 1.73
CA LEU A 241 -28.19 9.67 1.39
C LEU A 241 -28.20 8.55 2.44
N MET A 242 -27.03 8.11 2.87
CA MET A 242 -26.89 7.05 3.87
C MET A 242 -27.38 7.49 5.26
N ARG A 243 -27.13 8.74 5.66
CA ARG A 243 -27.67 9.30 6.91
C ARG A 243 -29.20 9.34 6.89
N ALA A 244 -29.79 9.80 5.78
CA ALA A 244 -31.24 9.81 5.62
C ALA A 244 -31.83 8.40 5.63
N ALA A 245 -31.16 7.43 4.98
CA ALA A 245 -31.60 6.04 4.99
C ALA A 245 -31.52 5.42 6.39
N ARG A 246 -30.46 5.71 7.15
CA ARG A 246 -30.26 5.24 8.53
C ARG A 246 -31.44 5.56 9.43
N ASP A 247 -31.99 6.76 9.33
CA ASP A 247 -33.06 7.24 10.20
C ASP A 247 -34.38 6.44 9.99
N GLY A 248 -34.51 5.71 8.88
CA GLY A 248 -35.64 4.82 8.60
C GLY A 248 -35.42 3.34 8.92
N ILE A 249 -34.23 2.93 9.36
CA ILE A 249 -33.90 1.51 9.60
C ILE A 249 -34.31 1.12 11.03
N GLN A 250 -35.07 0.03 11.15
CA GLN A 250 -35.48 -0.55 12.44
C GLN A 250 -34.71 -1.83 12.79
N GLU A 251 -34.22 -2.55 11.77
CA GLU A 251 -33.51 -3.82 11.94
C GLU A 251 -32.05 -3.59 12.35
N SER A 252 -31.59 -4.28 13.39
CA SER A 252 -30.28 -4.02 14.04
C SER A 252 -29.09 -4.38 13.14
N ASP A 253 -29.17 -5.48 12.41
CA ASP A 253 -28.14 -5.96 11.49
C ASP A 253 -27.98 -5.04 10.26
N VAL A 254 -29.10 -4.58 9.71
CA VAL A 254 -29.15 -3.60 8.62
C VAL A 254 -28.60 -2.26 9.08
N LEU A 255 -28.91 -1.84 10.32
CA LEU A 255 -28.36 -0.62 10.91
C LEU A 255 -26.83 -0.70 11.04
N LEU A 256 -26.30 -1.83 11.53
CA LEU A 256 -24.87 -2.07 11.60
C LEU A 256 -24.20 -2.01 10.21
N THR A 257 -24.82 -2.64 9.21
CA THR A 257 -24.34 -2.61 7.82
C THR A 257 -24.33 -1.18 7.26
N CYS A 258 -25.40 -0.42 7.48
CA CYS A 258 -25.48 1.00 7.12
C CYS A 258 -24.39 1.83 7.79
N MET A 259 -24.09 1.57 9.06
CA MET A 259 -23.01 2.24 9.79
C MET A 259 -21.63 1.90 9.22
N ARG A 260 -21.37 0.64 8.85
CA ARG A 260 -20.10 0.25 8.18
C ARG A 260 -19.93 0.98 6.85
N ILE A 261 -20.96 1.05 6.02
CA ILE A 261 -20.94 1.81 4.76
C ILE A 261 -20.67 3.30 5.01
N LEU A 262 -21.35 3.92 5.99
CA LEU A 262 -21.11 5.32 6.37
C LEU A 262 -19.65 5.56 6.76
N GLN A 263 -19.05 4.65 7.53
CA GLN A 263 -17.65 4.73 7.91
C GLN A 263 -16.72 4.63 6.70
N LEU A 264 -16.98 3.72 5.75
CA LEU A 264 -16.20 3.59 4.52
C LEU A 264 -16.24 4.89 3.68
N LEU A 265 -17.42 5.47 3.51
CA LEU A 265 -17.61 6.72 2.76
C LEU A 265 -16.92 7.91 3.44
N GLN A 266 -17.04 8.03 4.76
CA GLN A 266 -16.37 9.08 5.53
C GLN A 266 -14.85 8.97 5.46
N ARG A 267 -14.31 7.74 5.48
CA ARG A 267 -12.87 7.48 5.31
C ARG A 267 -12.40 7.90 3.91
N ALA A 268 -13.15 7.56 2.86
CA ALA A 268 -12.84 7.99 1.49
C ALA A 268 -12.80 9.53 1.40
N HIS A 269 -13.84 10.19 1.89
CA HIS A 269 -13.97 11.65 1.86
C HIS A 269 -12.83 12.35 2.60
N HIS A 270 -12.45 11.86 3.79
CA HIS A 270 -11.34 12.40 4.55
C HIS A 270 -10.01 12.27 3.80
N ARG A 271 -9.75 11.10 3.18
CA ARG A 271 -8.52 10.86 2.41
C ARG A 271 -8.43 11.74 1.17
N HIS A 272 -9.51 11.89 0.41
CA HIS A 272 -9.55 12.82 -0.71
C HIS A 272 -9.35 14.27 -0.27
N SER A 273 -9.87 14.64 0.90
CA SER A 273 -9.66 15.97 1.48
C SER A 273 -8.19 16.20 1.85
N GLN A 274 -7.51 15.21 2.42
CA GLN A 274 -6.08 15.28 2.72
C GLN A 274 -5.25 15.37 1.45
N LEU A 275 -5.52 14.49 0.46
CA LEU A 275 -4.80 14.48 -0.80
C LEU A 275 -5.00 15.78 -1.60
N LEU A 276 -6.21 16.35 -1.59
CA LEU A 276 -6.45 17.64 -2.23
C LEU A 276 -5.56 18.73 -1.62
N LYS A 277 -5.36 18.74 -0.30
CA LYS A 277 -4.42 19.66 0.35
C LYS A 277 -2.97 19.41 -0.12
N GLU A 278 -2.55 18.15 -0.22
CA GLU A 278 -1.22 17.77 -0.74
C GLU A 278 -1.04 18.27 -2.19
N VAL A 279 -2.02 18.04 -3.06
CA VAL A 279 -2.02 18.46 -4.48
C VAL A 279 -1.97 19.99 -4.61
N LEU A 280 -2.76 20.72 -3.82
CA LEU A 280 -2.73 22.19 -3.80
C LEU A 280 -1.39 22.74 -3.29
N GLY A 281 -0.76 22.04 -2.32
CA GLY A 281 0.54 22.38 -1.76
C GLY A 281 1.75 21.92 -2.60
N ALA A 282 1.53 21.04 -3.60
CA ALA A 282 2.61 20.39 -4.35
C ALA A 282 3.54 21.40 -5.05
N ARG A 283 3.00 22.51 -5.57
CA ARG A 283 3.79 23.55 -6.24
C ARG A 283 4.73 24.27 -5.26
N SER A 284 4.26 24.58 -4.05
CA SER A 284 5.12 25.17 -3.02
C SER A 284 6.21 24.19 -2.58
N THR A 285 5.87 22.91 -2.38
CA THR A 285 6.84 21.86 -2.04
C THR A 285 7.90 21.73 -3.14
N PHE A 286 7.50 21.74 -4.41
CA PHE A 286 8.44 21.73 -5.53
C PHE A 286 9.40 22.92 -5.50
N LEU A 287 8.91 24.15 -5.30
CA LEU A 287 9.77 25.33 -5.27
C LEU A 287 10.78 25.25 -4.11
N GLN A 288 10.34 24.74 -2.96
CA GLN A 288 11.21 24.50 -1.82
C GLN A 288 12.26 23.41 -2.13
N SER A 289 11.84 22.24 -2.61
CA SER A 289 12.74 21.15 -2.99
C SER A 289 13.71 21.56 -4.11
N GLN A 290 13.27 22.38 -5.07
CA GLN A 290 14.14 22.93 -6.11
C GLN A 290 15.21 23.86 -5.50
N ALA A 291 14.84 24.73 -4.57
CA ALA A 291 15.81 25.58 -3.87
C ALA A 291 16.82 24.72 -3.09
N GLU A 292 16.35 23.78 -2.28
CA GLU A 292 17.19 22.91 -1.47
C GLU A 292 18.13 22.05 -2.32
N GLN A 293 17.64 21.48 -3.42
CA GLN A 293 18.44 20.63 -4.31
C GLN A 293 19.39 21.43 -5.22
N ARG A 294 19.06 22.67 -5.61
CA ARG A 294 19.99 23.56 -6.34
C ARG A 294 21.21 23.94 -5.50
N PHE A 295 21.05 24.01 -4.18
CA PHE A 295 22.11 24.37 -3.25
C PHE A 295 22.69 23.18 -2.47
N ARG A 296 22.23 21.95 -2.75
CA ARG A 296 22.90 20.75 -2.22
C ARG A 296 24.29 20.66 -2.83
N PRO A 297 25.37 20.68 -2.02
CA PRO A 297 26.69 20.32 -2.53
C PRO A 297 26.56 18.92 -3.13
N ILE A 298 27.08 18.74 -4.35
CA ILE A 298 27.23 17.41 -4.95
C ILE A 298 27.86 16.55 -3.86
N PRO A 299 27.26 15.40 -3.48
CA PRO A 299 27.93 14.50 -2.54
C PRO A 299 29.28 14.21 -3.18
N GLN A 300 30.32 14.83 -2.63
CA GLN A 300 31.66 14.41 -2.90
C GLN A 300 31.65 13.02 -2.33
N LEU A 301 31.46 12.01 -3.19
CA LEU A 301 32.01 10.70 -2.94
C LEU A 301 33.40 11.02 -2.44
N SER A 302 33.64 10.84 -1.13
CA SER A 302 34.98 11.05 -0.62
C SER A 302 35.83 10.22 -1.55
N ARG A 303 36.78 10.88 -2.23
CA ARG A 303 37.73 10.15 -3.04
C ARG A 303 38.43 9.28 -2.02
N VAL A 304 37.97 8.03 -1.89
CA VAL A 304 38.65 7.00 -1.13
C VAL A 304 40.05 7.05 -1.69
N ALA A 305 40.97 7.55 -0.89
CA ALA A 305 42.35 7.61 -1.27
C ALA A 305 42.81 6.16 -1.21
N LEU A 306 42.67 5.46 -2.35
CA LEU A 306 42.88 4.01 -2.46
C LEU A 306 44.19 3.57 -1.78
N GLN A 307 45.20 4.43 -1.78
CA GLN A 307 46.47 4.22 -1.10
C GLN A 307 46.36 4.26 0.44
N SER A 308 45.75 5.28 1.04
CA SER A 308 45.65 5.45 2.50
C SER A 308 44.48 4.70 3.13
N ASP A 309 43.36 4.64 2.43
CA ASP A 309 42.09 4.21 3.02
C ASP A 309 41.82 2.72 2.78
N VAL A 310 42.54 2.11 1.83
CA VAL A 310 42.35 0.69 1.45
C VAL A 310 43.68 -0.06 1.43
N LEU A 311 44.66 0.36 0.61
CA LEU A 311 45.91 -0.38 0.40
C LEU A 311 46.78 -0.46 1.66
N LEU A 312 47.03 0.65 2.35
CA LEU A 312 47.84 0.67 3.56
C LEU A 312 47.23 -0.21 4.68
N PRO A 313 45.94 -0.07 5.03
CA PRO A 313 45.30 -0.95 6.00
C PRO A 313 45.32 -2.45 5.61
N LEU A 314 45.15 -2.76 4.32
CA LEU A 314 45.18 -4.14 3.83
C LEU A 314 46.58 -4.76 3.92
N LEU A 315 47.62 -3.97 3.67
CA LEU A 315 49.02 -4.38 3.80
C LEU A 315 49.42 -4.55 5.26
N GLU A 316 48.92 -3.71 6.17
CA GLU A 316 49.12 -3.85 7.61
C GLU A 316 48.43 -5.11 8.17
N LEU A 317 47.20 -5.39 7.73
CA LEU A 317 46.50 -6.63 8.04
C LEU A 317 47.23 -7.88 7.49
N GLY A 318 47.84 -7.77 6.30
CA GLY A 318 48.68 -8.81 5.71
C GLY A 318 50.03 -9.00 6.41
N GLY A 319 50.60 -7.93 6.95
CA GLY A 319 51.86 -7.94 7.71
C GLY A 319 51.70 -8.57 9.10
N LEU A 320 50.57 -8.30 9.78
CA LEU A 320 50.22 -8.92 11.06
C LEU A 320 50.01 -10.44 10.96
N ARG A 321 49.69 -10.98 9.77
CA ARG A 321 49.59 -12.41 9.53
C ARG A 321 50.93 -13.13 9.30
N ARG A 322 52.05 -12.42 9.18
CA ARG A 322 53.39 -13.03 9.00
C ARG A 322 54.24 -13.06 10.29
N LEU A 323 53.67 -12.68 11.43
CA LEU A 323 54.34 -12.71 12.75
C LEU A 323 53.68 -13.70 13.74
N ARG A 324 53.02 -14.75 13.23
CA ARG A 324 52.67 -15.95 14.00
C ARG A 324 53.14 -17.20 13.27
#